data_AF-A0A396TUN0-F1
#
_entry.id   AF-A0A396TUN0-F1
#
_cell.length_a   1.000
_cell.length_b   1.000
_cell.length_c   1.000
_cell.angle_alpha   90.00
_cell.angle_beta   90.00
_cell.angle_gamma   90.00
#
_symmetry.space_group_name_H-M   'P 1'
#
loop_
_entity.id
_entity.type
_entity.pdbx_description
1 polymer ?
#
loop_
_entity_poly.entity_id
_entity_poly.type
_entity_poly.pdbx_seq_one_letter_code
_entity_poly.pdbx_strand_id
1 'polypeptide(L)'
;MKLIFSVLLLLVQSCFALAEDKPLRPLDPSYMGVHGMVLVSHSSTIYASHLPLYHKPHDVQLIYKLESKDLALLQTVRDGRLTTIKPQPFNLDQLIRGDKLVITADVYAGHFERGGMLVYENMTLNFSKQLYVRKLTDIAESSTQQEYDAISLSKNYKIYVHRIQQAPSYDQLIHIDVEAGCLSRFKTSSAVPTEQETQFKFINCGSMTPLYFETEDFKKH
;
A
#
# COMPACT_ATOMS: atom_id res chain seq x y z
N MET A 1 12.19 -66.52 15.41
CA MET A 1 13.44 -66.29 16.16
C MET A 1 13.91 -64.90 15.79
N LYS A 2 13.46 -63.88 16.51
CA LYS A 2 14.15 -63.21 17.64
C LYS A 2 15.16 -62.16 17.16
N LEU A 3 14.84 -60.91 17.51
CA LEU A 3 15.72 -59.81 17.91
C LEU A 3 16.93 -59.51 17.02
N ILE A 4 17.01 -58.29 16.51
CA ILE A 4 17.93 -57.28 17.08
C ILE A 4 17.30 -55.91 16.87
N PHE A 5 16.78 -55.41 17.99
CA PHE A 5 16.37 -54.04 18.28
C PHE A 5 17.64 -53.36 18.80
N SER A 6 18.11 -52.30 18.17
CA SER A 6 19.15 -51.40 18.71
C SER A 6 18.91 -50.03 18.10
N VAL A 7 17.93 -49.30 18.64
CA VAL A 7 18.17 -48.20 19.58
C VAL A 7 19.15 -47.18 19.00
N LEU A 8 18.64 -46.35 18.09
CA LEU A 8 19.15 -44.99 17.88
C LEU A 8 18.08 -44.01 18.36
N LEU A 9 17.85 -44.05 19.67
CA LEU A 9 17.08 -43.06 20.41
C LEU A 9 18.05 -41.98 20.88
N LEU A 10 18.38 -41.02 20.02
CA LEU A 10 19.19 -39.86 20.39
C LEU A 10 18.56 -38.58 19.82
N LEU A 11 17.83 -37.91 20.72
CA LEU A 11 17.76 -36.45 20.86
C LEU A 11 17.29 -35.65 19.64
N VAL A 12 15.99 -35.73 19.34
CA VAL A 12 15.30 -34.56 18.76
C VAL A 12 15.03 -33.60 19.92
N GLN A 13 16.02 -32.76 20.25
CA GLN A 13 15.78 -31.59 21.08
C GLN A 13 14.88 -30.64 20.28
N SER A 14 13.59 -30.66 20.60
CA SER A 14 12.64 -29.65 20.18
C SER A 14 13.08 -28.31 20.74
N CYS A 15 13.81 -27.52 19.95
CA CYS A 15 13.97 -26.09 20.15
C CYS A 15 12.59 -25.44 19.98
N PHE A 16 11.79 -25.43 21.04
CA PHE A 16 10.71 -24.46 21.18
C PHE A 16 11.37 -23.10 21.35
N ALA A 17 11.61 -22.41 20.23
CA ALA A 17 11.79 -20.96 20.26
C ALA A 17 10.47 -20.37 20.73
N LEU A 18 10.33 -20.17 22.05
CA LEU A 18 9.35 -19.25 22.60
C LEU A 18 9.68 -17.89 21.99
N ALA A 19 8.87 -17.48 21.01
CA ALA A 19 8.90 -16.10 20.54
C ALA A 19 8.65 -15.22 21.76
N GLU A 20 9.68 -14.52 22.24
CA GLU A 20 9.48 -13.46 23.22
C GLU A 20 8.52 -12.45 22.62
N ASP A 21 7.30 -12.42 23.16
CA ASP A 21 6.28 -11.45 22.82
C ASP A 21 6.76 -10.09 23.36
N LYS A 22 7.60 -9.41 22.58
CA LYS A 22 8.08 -8.07 22.94
C LYS A 22 6.86 -7.18 23.14
N PRO A 23 6.74 -6.48 24.28
CA PRO A 23 5.59 -5.63 24.54
C PRO A 23 5.47 -4.61 23.41
N LEU A 24 4.27 -4.51 22.83
CA LEU A 24 4.00 -3.58 21.75
C LEU A 24 4.34 -2.16 22.22
N ARG A 25 5.17 -1.47 21.44
CA ARG A 25 5.47 -0.05 21.63
C ARG A 25 4.14 0.73 21.75
N PRO A 26 4.03 1.68 22.71
CA PRO A 26 2.90 2.59 22.77
C PRO A 26 2.71 3.33 21.44
N LEU A 27 1.45 3.46 21.00
CA LEU A 27 1.15 4.20 19.77
C LEU A 27 1.62 5.65 19.91
N ASP A 28 2.25 6.17 18.85
CA ASP A 28 2.65 7.57 18.79
C ASP A 28 1.39 8.43 18.62
N PRO A 29 1.06 9.31 19.60
CA PRO A 29 -0.17 10.10 19.54
C PRO A 29 -0.18 11.12 18.40
N SER A 30 0.99 11.48 17.84
CA SER A 30 1.08 12.40 16.72
C SER A 30 0.53 11.85 15.40
N TYR A 31 0.14 10.57 15.36
CA TYR A 31 -0.53 9.91 14.23
C TYR A 31 -2.05 9.80 14.38
N MET A 32 -2.65 10.40 15.43
CA MET A 32 -4.11 10.45 15.55
C MET A 32 -4.70 11.46 14.56
N GLY A 33 -5.72 11.06 13.80
CA GLY A 33 -6.37 11.94 12.82
C GLY A 33 -7.33 11.21 11.88
N VAL A 34 -7.81 11.94 10.86
CA VAL A 34 -8.57 11.39 9.74
C VAL A 34 -7.61 11.07 8.61
N HIS A 35 -7.45 9.79 8.30
CA HIS A 35 -6.45 9.32 7.32
C HIS A 35 -7.13 8.88 6.04
N GLY A 36 -7.27 9.81 5.09
CA GLY A 36 -7.82 9.51 3.78
C GLY A 36 -7.03 8.42 3.06
N MET A 37 -7.73 7.58 2.30
CA MET A 37 -7.10 6.52 1.51
C MET A 37 -7.75 6.40 0.15
N VAL A 38 -6.96 6.09 -0.87
CA VAL A 38 -7.47 5.60 -2.15
C VAL A 38 -7.69 4.08 -2.06
N LEU A 39 -8.82 3.62 -2.55
CA LEU A 39 -9.10 2.20 -2.75
C LEU A 39 -8.77 1.84 -4.19
N VAL A 40 -7.98 0.79 -4.35
CA VAL A 40 -7.63 0.20 -5.66
C VAL A 40 -7.92 -1.28 -5.62
N SER A 41 -8.15 -1.91 -6.77
CA SER A 41 -8.44 -3.33 -6.82
C SER A 41 -7.58 -4.06 -7.85
N HIS A 42 -7.35 -5.34 -7.56
CA HIS A 42 -6.86 -6.29 -8.55
C HIS A 42 -7.62 -7.60 -8.36
N SER A 43 -8.20 -8.11 -9.46
CA SER A 43 -9.12 -9.24 -9.43
C SER A 43 -10.26 -9.00 -8.42
N SER A 44 -10.37 -9.81 -7.37
CA SER A 44 -11.40 -9.68 -6.32
C SER A 44 -10.85 -9.14 -4.99
N THR A 45 -9.64 -8.57 -4.98
CA THR A 45 -9.00 -8.03 -3.77
C THR A 45 -8.94 -6.51 -3.84
N ILE A 46 -9.33 -5.87 -2.74
CA ILE A 46 -9.22 -4.42 -2.56
C ILE A 46 -7.99 -4.12 -1.70
N TYR A 47 -7.26 -3.09 -2.11
CA TYR A 47 -6.15 -2.52 -1.36
C TYR A 47 -6.49 -1.07 -1.03
N ALA A 48 -6.17 -0.66 0.19
CA ALA A 48 -6.23 0.72 0.62
C ALA A 48 -4.81 1.28 0.62
N SER A 49 -4.56 2.32 -0.17
CA SER A 49 -3.34 3.11 -0.11
C SER A 49 -3.63 4.42 0.61
N HIS A 50 -2.88 4.69 1.67
CA HIS A 50 -2.96 5.96 2.37
C HIS A 50 -2.68 7.12 1.40
N LEU A 51 -3.29 8.28 1.62
CA LEU A 51 -3.01 9.53 0.90
C LEU A 51 -1.98 10.33 1.70
N PRO A 52 -0.67 10.20 1.40
CA PRO A 52 0.37 10.78 2.24
C PRO A 52 0.58 12.26 1.98
N LEU A 53 1.15 12.94 2.97
CA LEU A 53 1.71 14.30 2.85
C LEU A 53 3.11 14.31 3.47
N TYR A 54 3.87 15.39 3.33
CA TYR A 54 5.24 15.48 3.86
C TYR A 54 5.35 15.56 5.38
N HIS A 55 4.24 15.75 6.08
CA HIS A 55 4.22 16.00 7.52
C HIS A 55 3.27 15.08 8.24
N LYS A 56 3.58 14.81 9.52
CA LYS A 56 2.68 14.11 10.43
C LYS A 56 1.31 14.80 10.47
N PRO A 57 0.21 14.03 10.58
CA PRO A 57 0.19 12.58 10.78
C PRO A 57 0.28 11.76 9.47
N HIS A 58 0.55 12.39 8.33
CA HIS A 58 0.42 11.77 7.00
C HIS A 58 1.76 11.42 6.33
N ASP A 59 2.88 11.50 7.04
CA ASP A 59 4.26 11.31 6.54
C ASP A 59 4.64 9.84 6.27
N VAL A 60 3.71 9.06 5.70
CA VAL A 60 3.92 7.63 5.43
C VAL A 60 3.17 7.17 4.18
N GLN A 61 3.92 6.58 3.25
CA GLN A 61 3.33 5.74 2.20
C GLN A 61 3.00 4.38 2.81
N LEU A 62 1.75 3.95 2.71
CA LEU A 62 1.25 2.75 3.33
C LEU A 62 0.22 2.09 2.40
N ILE A 63 0.35 0.78 2.18
CA ILE A 63 -0.64 0.00 1.45
C ILE A 63 -1.06 -1.20 2.30
N TYR A 64 -2.37 -1.38 2.41
CA TYR A 64 -3.00 -2.46 3.14
C TYR A 64 -3.95 -3.27 2.28
N LYS A 65 -4.01 -4.58 2.49
CA LYS A 65 -5.06 -5.42 1.96
C LYS A 65 -6.31 -5.31 2.82
N LEU A 66 -7.44 -5.04 2.19
CA LEU A 66 -8.74 -5.15 2.83
C LEU A 66 -9.29 -6.56 2.69
N GLU A 67 -9.95 -7.04 3.75
CA GLU A 67 -10.78 -8.23 3.71
C GLU A 67 -12.24 -7.80 3.62
N SER A 68 -12.81 -7.87 2.43
CA SER A 68 -14.20 -7.51 2.19
C SER A 68 -14.89 -8.59 1.36
N LYS A 69 -16.15 -8.89 1.74
CA LYS A 69 -17.07 -9.71 0.95
C LYS A 69 -18.14 -8.86 0.25
N ASP A 70 -18.05 -7.54 0.40
CA ASP A 70 -18.99 -6.59 -0.18
C ASP A 70 -18.71 -6.45 -1.68
N LEU A 71 -19.59 -7.06 -2.49
CA LEU A 71 -19.49 -7.02 -3.95
C LEU A 71 -19.75 -5.62 -4.51
N ALA A 72 -20.57 -4.81 -3.84
CA ALA A 72 -20.89 -3.47 -4.29
C ALA A 72 -19.66 -2.57 -4.12
N LEU A 73 -18.98 -2.65 -2.98
CA LEU A 73 -17.70 -1.96 -2.77
C LEU A 73 -16.66 -2.38 -3.80
N LEU A 74 -16.51 -3.70 -4.06
CA LEU A 74 -15.57 -4.19 -5.06
C LEU A 74 -15.87 -3.64 -6.46
N GLN A 75 -17.14 -3.61 -6.86
CA GLN A 75 -17.56 -3.03 -8.14
C GLN A 75 -17.28 -1.53 -8.20
N THR A 76 -17.60 -0.78 -7.14
CA THR A 76 -17.28 0.66 -7.05
C THR A 76 -15.80 0.93 -7.25
N VAL A 77 -14.93 0.17 -6.59
CA VAL A 77 -13.48 0.34 -6.67
C VAL A 77 -12.92 -0.10 -8.03
N ARG A 78 -13.44 -1.18 -8.61
CA ARG A 78 -12.94 -1.72 -9.88
C ARG A 78 -13.37 -0.88 -11.08
N ASP A 79 -14.61 -0.40 -11.07
CA ASP A 79 -15.22 0.27 -12.22
C ASP A 79 -15.07 1.80 -12.10
N GLY A 80 -14.73 2.31 -10.91
CA GLY A 80 -14.48 3.73 -10.64
C GLY A 80 -13.10 4.21 -11.11
N ARG A 81 -13.04 5.46 -11.60
CA ARG A 81 -11.76 6.09 -11.98
C ARG A 81 -10.88 6.44 -10.79
N LEU A 82 -11.51 6.78 -9.66
CA LEU A 82 -10.88 7.07 -8.38
C LEU A 82 -11.93 6.79 -7.30
N THR A 83 -11.59 5.97 -6.32
CA THR A 83 -12.43 5.75 -5.13
C THR A 83 -11.61 6.10 -3.91
N THR A 84 -12.10 7.02 -3.09
CA THR A 84 -11.43 7.39 -1.84
C THR A 84 -12.33 7.13 -0.64
N ILE A 85 -11.72 6.94 0.52
CA ILE A 85 -12.45 6.81 1.78
C ILE A 85 -12.06 7.94 2.73
N LYS A 86 -13.05 8.38 3.50
CA LYS A 86 -12.86 9.26 4.66
C LYS A 86 -13.23 8.46 5.92
N PRO A 87 -12.24 7.94 6.65
CA PRO A 87 -12.52 7.19 7.86
C PRO A 87 -12.87 8.09 9.04
N GLN A 88 -13.55 7.52 10.03
CA GLN A 88 -13.60 8.11 11.37
C GLN A 88 -12.17 8.22 11.94
N PRO A 89 -11.90 9.19 12.83
CA PRO A 89 -10.55 9.39 13.35
C PRO A 89 -9.96 8.12 14.01
N PHE A 90 -8.71 7.80 13.68
CA PHE A 90 -7.97 6.71 14.31
C PHE A 90 -6.46 7.02 14.34
N ASN A 91 -5.70 6.23 15.08
CA ASN A 91 -4.25 6.37 15.10
C ASN A 91 -3.61 5.54 13.96
N LEU A 92 -3.02 6.23 12.96
CA LEU A 92 -2.39 5.60 11.80
C LEU A 92 -1.23 4.69 12.18
N ASP A 93 -0.59 4.93 13.33
CA ASP A 93 0.54 4.15 13.83
C ASP A 93 0.20 2.66 14.05
N GLN A 94 -1.09 2.34 14.26
CA GLN A 94 -1.59 0.95 14.25
C GLN A 94 -1.32 0.27 12.90
N LEU A 95 -1.65 0.95 11.80
CA LEU A 95 -1.37 0.42 10.47
C LEU A 95 0.12 0.50 10.13
N ILE A 96 0.86 1.51 10.60
CA ILE A 96 2.32 1.60 10.40
C ILE A 96 3.05 0.40 11.00
N ARG A 97 2.62 -0.08 12.18
CA ARG A 97 3.24 -1.24 12.85
C ARG A 97 2.69 -2.61 12.40
N GLY A 98 1.74 -2.63 11.47
CA GLY A 98 1.23 -3.86 10.86
C GLY A 98 0.02 -4.49 11.55
N ASP A 99 -0.70 -3.77 12.41
CA ASP A 99 -1.87 -4.29 13.10
C ASP A 99 -3.01 -4.60 12.13
N LYS A 100 -3.85 -5.58 12.49
CA LYS A 100 -5.17 -5.71 11.89
C LYS A 100 -6.10 -4.70 12.55
N LEU A 101 -6.90 -4.02 11.74
CA LEU A 101 -7.77 -2.96 12.22
C LEU A 101 -9.10 -2.99 11.48
N VAL A 102 -10.19 -2.77 12.20
CA VAL A 102 -11.49 -2.53 11.59
C VAL A 102 -11.85 -1.07 11.83
N ILE A 103 -12.16 -0.34 10.76
CA ILE A 103 -12.55 1.07 10.84
C ILE A 103 -13.91 1.28 10.18
N THR A 104 -14.56 2.37 10.54
CA THR A 104 -15.76 2.88 9.87
C THR A 104 -15.35 4.04 8.96
N ALA A 105 -15.81 4.05 7.72
CA ALA A 105 -15.47 5.08 6.75
C ALA A 105 -16.61 5.37 5.76
N ASP A 106 -16.64 6.62 5.31
CA ASP A 106 -17.45 7.03 4.16
C ASP A 106 -16.68 6.77 2.87
N VAL A 107 -17.35 6.30 1.83
CA VAL A 107 -16.76 5.95 0.52
C VAL A 107 -17.21 6.96 -0.52
N TYR A 108 -16.26 7.49 -1.27
CA TYR A 108 -16.47 8.52 -2.29
C TYR A 108 -16.05 8.04 -3.67
N ALA A 109 -16.83 8.38 -4.69
CA ALA A 109 -16.41 8.38 -6.08
C ALA A 109 -15.70 9.72 -6.37
N GLY A 110 -14.40 9.67 -6.66
CA GLY A 110 -13.52 10.83 -6.70
C GLY A 110 -12.79 11.06 -5.37
N HIS A 111 -12.12 12.22 -5.27
CA HIS A 111 -11.35 12.59 -4.09
C HIS A 111 -12.25 13.23 -3.02
N PHE A 112 -12.27 12.68 -1.81
CA PHE A 112 -13.20 13.10 -0.75
C PHE A 112 -13.04 14.57 -0.34
N GLU A 113 -11.84 15.16 -0.47
CA GLU A 113 -11.58 16.58 -0.18
C GLU A 113 -11.73 17.50 -1.38
N ARG A 114 -11.82 16.94 -2.61
CA ARG A 114 -11.85 17.72 -3.86
C ARG A 114 -13.13 17.44 -4.66
N GLY A 115 -14.26 17.47 -3.97
CA GLY A 115 -15.60 17.40 -4.57
C GLY A 115 -16.05 16.00 -5.00
N GLY A 116 -15.45 14.94 -4.45
CA GLY A 116 -15.92 13.57 -4.65
C GLY A 116 -17.38 13.38 -4.20
N MET A 117 -18.10 12.50 -4.89
CA MET A 117 -19.49 12.17 -4.58
C MET A 117 -19.53 11.05 -3.53
N LEU A 118 -20.26 11.27 -2.43
CA LEU A 118 -20.50 10.24 -1.42
C LEU A 118 -21.33 9.09 -2.02
N VAL A 119 -20.83 7.86 -1.91
CA VAL A 119 -21.46 6.65 -2.42
C VAL A 119 -22.00 5.79 -1.28
N TYR A 120 -21.22 5.63 -0.21
CA TYR A 120 -21.60 4.88 0.98
C TYR A 120 -21.22 5.64 2.24
N GLU A 121 -22.10 5.63 3.22
CA GLU A 121 -21.84 6.18 4.55
C GLU A 121 -21.54 5.07 5.55
N ASN A 122 -20.65 5.35 6.50
CA ASN A 122 -20.38 4.50 7.66
C ASN A 122 -20.12 3.02 7.33
N MET A 123 -19.42 2.75 6.21
CA MET A 123 -19.06 1.40 5.81
C MET A 123 -17.95 0.86 6.71
N THR A 124 -18.10 -0.39 7.14
CA THR A 124 -17.08 -1.09 7.93
C THR A 124 -16.02 -1.70 7.02
N LEU A 125 -14.76 -1.34 7.23
CA LEU A 125 -13.62 -1.79 6.44
C LEU A 125 -12.62 -2.54 7.32
N ASN A 126 -12.28 -3.77 6.93
CA ASN A 126 -11.35 -4.63 7.67
C ASN A 126 -9.96 -4.66 7.01
N PHE A 127 -8.99 -4.01 7.65
CA PHE A 127 -7.58 -3.95 7.28
C PHE A 127 -6.88 -5.21 7.79
N SER A 128 -6.57 -6.12 6.87
CA SER A 128 -6.18 -7.50 7.21
C SER A 128 -4.67 -7.76 7.15
N LYS A 129 -3.95 -7.05 6.28
CA LYS A 129 -2.51 -7.27 6.06
C LYS A 129 -1.82 -6.02 5.51
N GLN A 130 -0.75 -5.58 6.18
CA GLN A 130 0.17 -4.60 5.64
C GLN A 130 0.96 -5.19 4.47
N LEU A 131 0.97 -4.48 3.35
CA LEU A 131 1.74 -4.86 2.17
C LEU A 131 2.97 -3.99 1.96
N TYR A 132 2.89 -2.72 2.37
CA TYR A 132 3.96 -1.76 2.21
C TYR A 132 3.85 -0.66 3.25
N VAL A 133 5.01 -0.21 3.73
CA VAL A 133 5.15 0.92 4.63
C VAL A 133 6.49 1.61 4.37
N ARG A 134 6.47 2.93 4.19
CA ARG A 134 7.66 3.76 4.04
C ARG A 134 7.39 5.15 4.59
N LYS A 135 8.17 5.57 5.60
CA LYS A 135 8.09 6.94 6.13
C LYS A 135 8.73 7.94 5.18
N LEU A 136 8.23 9.17 5.19
CA LEU A 136 8.69 10.28 4.36
C LEU A 136 9.69 11.21 5.08
N THR A 137 10.50 10.67 6.00
CA THR A 137 11.44 11.47 6.82
C THR A 137 12.83 11.63 6.21
N ASP A 138 13.25 10.71 5.35
CA ASP A 138 14.55 10.72 4.68
C ASP A 138 14.34 10.35 3.21
N ILE A 139 13.81 11.32 2.47
CA ILE A 139 13.41 11.17 1.07
C ILE A 139 14.36 11.94 0.17
N ALA A 140 14.67 11.34 -0.98
CA ALA A 140 15.57 11.93 -1.96
C ALA A 140 15.05 13.29 -2.46
N GLU A 141 15.97 14.15 -2.87
CA GLU A 141 15.67 15.41 -3.55
C GLU A 141 14.86 15.15 -4.83
N SER A 142 13.97 16.09 -5.15
CA SER A 142 13.20 16.08 -6.39
C SER A 142 14.15 16.02 -7.59
N SER A 143 13.98 15.02 -8.47
CA SER A 143 14.83 14.87 -9.64
C SER A 143 14.12 14.15 -10.78
N THR A 144 14.76 14.10 -11.95
CA THR A 144 14.31 13.29 -13.08
C THR A 144 14.58 11.79 -12.90
N GLN A 145 15.30 11.39 -11.84
CA GLN A 145 15.55 9.99 -11.54
C GLN A 145 14.40 9.46 -10.69
N GLN A 146 13.58 8.60 -11.28
CA GLN A 146 12.44 7.97 -10.62
C GLN A 146 12.83 6.60 -10.06
N GLU A 147 12.21 6.23 -8.95
CA GLU A 147 12.38 4.92 -8.32
C GLU A 147 11.04 4.40 -7.80
N TYR A 148 10.79 3.11 -8.01
CA TYR A 148 9.61 2.41 -7.54
C TYR A 148 10.02 1.22 -6.67
N ASP A 149 9.27 1.03 -5.58
CA ASP A 149 9.32 -0.22 -4.82
C ASP A 149 8.30 -1.20 -5.41
N ALA A 150 8.63 -2.50 -5.40
CA ALA A 150 7.76 -3.54 -5.97
C ALA A 150 7.21 -4.47 -4.88
N ILE A 151 5.90 -4.46 -4.69
CA ILE A 151 5.16 -5.32 -3.77
C ILE A 151 4.72 -6.56 -4.54
N SER A 152 5.16 -7.75 -4.14
CA SER A 152 4.71 -9.00 -4.78
C SER A 152 3.38 -9.47 -4.18
N LEU A 153 2.34 -9.54 -5.01
CA LEU A 153 1.03 -10.11 -4.65
C LEU A 153 0.98 -11.62 -4.91
N SER A 154 1.66 -12.06 -5.97
CA SER A 154 1.85 -13.47 -6.34
C SER A 154 3.21 -13.63 -7.05
N LYS A 155 3.43 -14.77 -7.72
CA LYS A 155 4.63 -15.03 -8.51
C LYS A 155 4.89 -13.96 -9.58
N ASN A 156 3.86 -13.55 -10.32
CA ASN A 156 4.00 -12.59 -11.43
C ASN A 156 3.31 -11.24 -11.16
N TYR A 157 2.32 -11.19 -10.26
CA TYR A 157 1.59 -9.96 -9.98
C TYR A 157 2.34 -9.07 -9.00
N LYS A 158 2.63 -7.84 -9.42
CA LYS A 158 3.29 -6.84 -8.57
C LYS A 158 2.56 -5.50 -8.62
N ILE A 159 2.54 -4.81 -7.48
CA ILE A 159 2.22 -3.37 -7.41
C ILE A 159 3.55 -2.63 -7.31
N TYR A 160 3.80 -1.73 -8.26
CA TYR A 160 4.89 -0.77 -8.21
C TYR A 160 4.38 0.51 -7.56
N VAL A 161 5.10 0.96 -6.53
CA VAL A 161 4.80 2.14 -5.73
C VAL A 161 5.91 3.15 -5.97
N HIS A 162 5.57 4.33 -6.49
CA HIS A 162 6.55 5.39 -6.66
C HIS A 162 7.13 5.79 -5.29
N ARG A 163 8.44 5.89 -5.15
CA ARG A 163 9.06 6.39 -3.93
C ARG A 163 9.00 7.91 -3.95
N ILE A 164 8.00 8.46 -3.24
CA ILE A 164 7.83 9.91 -3.12
C ILE A 164 9.16 10.55 -2.68
N GLN A 165 9.56 11.56 -3.45
CA GLN A 165 10.71 12.43 -3.26
C GLN A 165 10.26 13.75 -2.63
N GLN A 166 11.18 14.64 -2.29
CA GLN A 166 10.82 16.00 -1.90
C GLN A 166 10.06 16.72 -3.02
N ALA A 167 9.30 17.77 -2.67
CA ALA A 167 8.53 18.52 -3.64
C ALA A 167 9.41 19.26 -4.67
N PRO A 168 9.04 19.28 -5.97
CA PRO A 168 7.83 18.66 -6.52
C PRO A 168 7.98 17.14 -6.70
N SER A 169 6.92 16.39 -6.41
CA SER A 169 6.88 14.93 -6.60
C SER A 169 5.46 14.48 -6.97
N TYR A 170 5.17 13.18 -6.83
CA TYR A 170 3.88 12.57 -7.10
C TYR A 170 3.76 11.24 -6.37
N ASP A 171 2.53 10.79 -6.11
CA ASP A 171 2.25 9.43 -5.67
C ASP A 171 1.68 8.62 -6.84
N GLN A 172 2.11 7.38 -6.99
CA GLN A 172 1.66 6.54 -8.08
C GLN A 172 1.69 5.07 -7.72
N LEU A 173 0.62 4.38 -8.10
CA LEU A 173 0.50 2.94 -8.03
C LEU A 173 0.25 2.37 -9.42
N ILE A 174 1.04 1.38 -9.80
CA ILE A 174 0.89 0.66 -11.06
C ILE A 174 0.88 -0.83 -10.75
N HIS A 175 -0.15 -1.53 -11.21
CA HIS A 175 -0.15 -2.99 -11.19
C HIS A 175 0.47 -3.53 -12.49
N ILE A 176 1.30 -4.56 -12.38
CA ILE A 176 1.91 -5.24 -13.54
C ILE A 176 1.85 -6.75 -13.32
N ASP A 177 1.32 -7.47 -14.32
CA ASP A 177 1.57 -8.90 -14.50
C ASP A 177 2.92 -9.06 -15.21
N VAL A 178 3.94 -9.41 -14.43
CA VAL A 178 5.34 -9.34 -14.87
C VAL A 178 5.69 -10.56 -15.72
N GLU A 179 6.02 -10.29 -16.99
CA GLU A 179 6.42 -11.30 -17.97
C GLU A 179 7.93 -11.28 -18.25
N ALA A 180 8.59 -10.16 -17.95
CA ALA A 180 10.02 -9.94 -18.16
C ALA A 180 10.67 -9.17 -17.00
N GLY A 181 11.99 -8.99 -17.05
CA GLY A 181 12.70 -8.14 -16.08
C GLY A 181 12.20 -6.69 -16.18
N CYS A 182 11.69 -6.15 -15.08
CA CYS A 182 11.14 -4.80 -15.04
C CYS A 182 12.06 -3.85 -14.25
N LEU A 183 12.48 -2.76 -14.90
CA LEU A 183 13.34 -1.76 -14.26
C LEU A 183 12.50 -0.85 -13.37
N SER A 184 12.77 -0.88 -12.08
CA SER A 184 12.10 -0.02 -11.11
C SER A 184 12.78 1.35 -10.94
N ARG A 185 13.88 1.59 -11.66
CA ARG A 185 14.62 2.86 -11.67
C ARG A 185 14.84 3.33 -13.10
N PHE A 186 14.46 4.56 -13.39
CA PHE A 186 14.59 5.13 -14.73
C PHE A 186 14.61 6.66 -14.68
N LYS A 187 15.01 7.28 -15.80
CA LYS A 187 14.95 8.73 -15.97
C LYS A 187 13.70 9.16 -16.73
N THR A 188 13.16 10.31 -16.35
CA THR A 188 12.03 11.00 -16.99
C THR A 188 12.42 12.38 -17.51
N SER A 189 11.51 13.01 -18.25
CA SER A 189 11.69 14.34 -18.83
C SER A 189 11.71 15.47 -17.78
N SER A 190 10.99 15.29 -16.68
CA SER A 190 10.88 16.21 -15.55
C SER A 190 10.81 15.46 -14.23
N ALA A 191 10.84 16.19 -13.10
CA ALA A 191 10.67 15.60 -11.77
C ALA A 191 9.23 15.14 -11.48
N VAL A 192 8.25 15.75 -12.16
CA VAL A 192 6.85 15.32 -12.15
C VAL A 192 6.46 15.04 -13.60
N PRO A 193 6.81 13.84 -14.12
CA PRO A 193 6.45 13.42 -15.47
C PRO A 193 4.93 13.28 -15.63
N THR A 194 4.45 13.18 -16.86
CA THR A 194 3.04 12.81 -17.08
C THR A 194 2.82 11.34 -16.71
N GLU A 195 1.59 11.00 -16.35
CA GLU A 195 1.20 9.61 -16.11
C GLU A 195 1.54 8.73 -17.32
N GLN A 196 1.29 9.23 -18.54
CA GLN A 196 1.61 8.52 -19.78
C GLN A 196 3.11 8.25 -19.96
N GLU A 197 3.97 9.20 -19.58
CA GLU A 197 5.42 9.00 -19.65
C GLU A 197 5.86 7.88 -18.70
N THR A 198 5.38 7.90 -17.45
CA THR A 198 5.71 6.84 -16.48
C THR A 198 5.21 5.48 -16.94
N GLN A 199 3.97 5.39 -17.45
CA GLN A 199 3.39 4.19 -18.04
C GLN A 199 4.24 3.64 -19.20
N PHE A 200 4.76 4.51 -20.07
CA PHE A 200 5.64 4.09 -21.16
C PHE A 200 6.96 3.45 -20.67
N LYS A 201 7.47 3.86 -19.50
CA LYS A 201 8.67 3.22 -18.90
C LYS A 201 8.43 1.77 -18.48
N PHE A 202 7.18 1.41 -18.21
CA PHE A 202 6.75 0.07 -17.81
C PHE A 202 6.23 -0.80 -18.97
N ILE A 203 6.17 -0.29 -20.20
CA ILE A 203 5.50 -0.96 -21.33
C ILE A 203 6.07 -2.35 -21.65
N ASN A 204 7.36 -2.59 -21.39
CA ASN A 204 8.04 -3.85 -21.65
C ASN A 204 8.04 -4.81 -20.45
N CYS A 205 7.44 -4.42 -19.32
CA CYS A 205 7.43 -5.25 -18.11
C CYS A 205 6.37 -6.36 -18.15
N GLY A 206 5.31 -6.16 -18.94
CA GLY A 206 4.16 -7.06 -19.06
C GLY A 206 2.84 -6.28 -19.08
N SER A 207 1.73 -6.96 -18.82
CA SER A 207 0.40 -6.33 -18.82
C SER A 207 0.25 -5.38 -17.63
N MET A 208 -0.01 -4.10 -17.93
CA MET A 208 -0.04 -3.02 -16.94
C MET A 208 -1.47 -2.50 -16.71
N THR A 209 -1.78 -2.18 -15.46
CA THR A 209 -3.00 -1.47 -15.05
C THR A 209 -2.61 -0.28 -14.16
N PRO A 210 -2.78 0.97 -14.63
CA PRO A 210 -2.62 2.15 -13.78
C PRO A 210 -3.67 2.11 -12.68
N LEU A 211 -3.26 2.26 -11.42
CA LEU A 211 -4.17 2.19 -10.28
C LEU A 211 -4.42 3.56 -9.64
N TYR A 212 -3.39 4.42 -9.61
CA TYR A 212 -3.47 5.72 -8.96
C TYR A 212 -2.32 6.62 -9.44
N PHE A 213 -2.58 7.91 -9.63
CA PHE A 213 -1.58 8.94 -9.95
C PHE A 213 -2.04 10.28 -9.37
N GLU A 214 -1.26 10.85 -8.45
CA GLU A 214 -1.57 12.09 -7.73
C GLU A 214 -0.37 13.03 -7.69
N THR A 215 -0.59 14.30 -8.01
CA THR A 215 0.47 15.31 -8.11
C THR A 215 0.16 16.58 -7.33
N GLU A 216 -1.11 16.86 -7.04
CA GLU A 216 -1.57 18.12 -6.49
C GLU A 216 -1.03 18.37 -5.09
N ASP A 217 -1.06 17.34 -4.24
CA ASP A 217 -0.59 17.40 -2.85
C ASP A 217 0.95 17.38 -2.73
N PHE A 218 1.65 17.24 -3.87
CA PHE A 218 3.12 17.16 -3.94
C PHE A 218 3.75 18.28 -4.77
N LYS A 219 2.98 19.34 -5.07
CA LYS A 219 3.50 20.54 -5.74
C LYS A 219 4.52 21.28 -4.85
N LYS A 220 5.43 22.03 -5.48
CA LYS A 220 6.32 22.95 -4.76
C LYS A 220 5.52 24.20 -4.36
N HIS A 221 5.53 24.52 -3.06
CA HIS A 221 4.93 25.75 -2.52
C HIS A 221 5.98 26.85 -2.37
#